data_AF-A0A395W558-F1
#
_entry.id   AF-A0A395W558-F1
#
_cell.length_a   1.000
_cell.length_b   1.000
_cell.length_c   1.000
_cell.angle_alpha   90.00
_cell.angle_beta   90.00
_cell.angle_gamma   90.00
#
_symmetry.space_group_name_H-M   'P 1'
#
loop_
_entity.id
_entity.type
_entity.pdbx_description
1 polymer ?
#
loop_
_entity_poly.entity_id
_entity_poly.type
_entity_poly.pdbx_seq_one_letter_code
_entity_poly.pdbx_strand_id
1 'polypeptide(L)'
;DGNPLTAGGTVNNLVKDETVNLTMTGSQTDVGTSDNTYELNWTGSAKESNYTHGKDSIGTLTVTKQSIAPDPEHPETYKEVTITSPSDEVYDGNEHKWIPTVTDKEGNELVAKTDYKVTYSTTDFTNVTGTITVTITGIGNYTGKATRTYSITPKTYTVTTESDSKVYDGTALTAGGKVSGIVKGETVDFTITGSQTSVGTSDNTYELDWTGSAKESNYKHGKDSIGTLTVKAKSIVPDGPDTPDEKKTGITVSDPSDSKYDGKEHREVLTVQDTKKNDELVAEKDYSVTYSDDLVNAGTVTITIEGIGNYTGSFIKTYEITKRSVTLTSATASKTYDGQALTSTSITVSGDGFVKGEGATYNVTGTQTEVGNSANSFEYKLNENTLASNYDITKVVGTLTVTRDTTPVTPAPTPTTPSVPPVVQRVVPTPTPVPEEKVEEEQTPKAEPKEEEKVEEDYTPKATQEYYWALINLICAIVTVLFGLLLLISKRHKDEDDEEEDDETKQQATTNEDEEQEQEKKRGLFTRVLAVLIAIVSVVFFLVTEDMSLAWTWTDQWTIWMVVIGLVQIVVFFVGRKWKNVDNDDDDEEAQQA
;
A
#
# COMPACT_ATOMS: atom_id res chain seq x y z
N ASP A 1 12.20 41.45 63.22
CA ASP A 1 11.45 40.70 64.26
C ASP A 1 10.23 41.49 64.81
N GLY A 2 10.01 42.76 64.42
CA GLY A 2 8.80 43.51 64.78
C GLY A 2 8.77 44.02 66.23
N ASN A 3 9.79 43.72 67.03
CA ASN A 3 9.91 44.23 68.40
C ASN A 3 10.39 45.69 68.36
N PRO A 4 9.89 46.57 69.25
CA PRO A 4 10.40 47.94 69.33
C PRO A 4 11.83 47.94 69.91
N LEU A 5 12.79 48.44 69.14
CA LEU A 5 14.15 48.69 69.61
C LEU A 5 14.13 49.82 70.63
N THR A 6 14.60 49.53 71.84
CA THR A 6 14.79 50.49 72.94
C THR A 6 16.23 50.41 73.44
N ALA A 7 16.79 51.51 73.94
CA ALA A 7 18.15 51.54 74.49
C ALA A 7 18.18 52.19 75.87
N GLY A 8 19.03 51.68 76.76
CA GLY A 8 19.24 52.21 78.11
C GLY A 8 19.99 53.55 78.15
N GLY A 9 20.00 54.19 79.30
CA GLY A 9 20.75 55.42 79.57
C GLY A 9 21.20 55.51 81.04
N THR A 10 22.03 56.51 81.37
CA THR A 10 22.51 56.75 82.74
C THR A 10 22.54 58.24 83.07
N VAL A 11 22.27 58.59 84.33
CA VAL A 11 22.49 59.95 84.86
C VAL A 11 23.83 59.97 85.58
N ASN A 12 24.64 61.00 85.30
CA ASN A 12 25.99 61.15 85.81
C ASN A 12 26.12 62.48 86.60
N ASN A 13 27.13 62.58 87.45
CA ASN A 13 27.42 63.76 88.29
C ASN A 13 26.36 64.08 89.38
N LEU A 14 25.56 63.10 89.79
CA LEU A 14 24.81 63.20 91.05
C LEU A 14 25.76 63.23 92.25
N VAL A 15 25.34 63.87 93.34
CA VAL A 15 26.00 63.78 94.65
C VAL A 15 26.03 62.31 95.10
N LYS A 16 27.10 61.92 95.81
CA LYS A 16 27.25 60.54 96.28
C LYS A 16 26.04 60.12 97.12
N ASP A 17 25.50 58.95 96.82
CA ASP A 17 24.35 58.34 97.47
C ASP A 17 22.99 59.06 97.19
N GLU A 18 22.95 60.05 96.28
CA GLU A 18 21.72 60.60 95.69
C GLU A 18 21.26 59.81 94.44
N THR A 19 19.94 59.70 94.23
CA THR A 19 19.32 58.99 93.10
C THR A 19 18.22 59.81 92.41
N VAL A 20 18.09 59.65 91.10
CA VAL A 20 16.95 60.12 90.29
C VAL A 20 16.41 58.94 89.47
N ASN A 21 15.10 58.89 89.25
CA ASN A 21 14.52 57.83 88.42
C ASN A 21 14.59 58.26 86.95
N LEU A 22 15.41 57.56 86.16
CA LEU A 22 15.55 57.77 84.72
C LEU A 22 14.71 56.74 83.97
N THR A 23 13.74 57.21 83.18
CA THR A 23 12.91 56.37 82.31
C THR A 23 13.35 56.58 80.86
N MET A 24 13.62 55.51 80.13
CA MET A 24 13.79 55.59 78.67
C MET A 24 12.40 55.55 78.03
N THR A 25 12.15 56.49 77.10
CA THR A 25 10.90 56.58 76.33
C THR A 25 11.12 56.40 74.83
N GLY A 26 12.38 56.42 74.36
CA GLY A 26 12.72 56.21 72.97
C GLY A 26 12.50 54.77 72.54
N SER A 27 11.83 54.59 71.41
CA SER A 27 11.42 53.31 70.87
C SER A 27 11.29 53.41 69.35
N GLN A 28 11.89 52.49 68.60
CA GLN A 28 11.81 52.45 67.14
C GLN A 28 11.55 51.03 66.64
N THR A 29 10.50 50.83 65.85
CA THR A 29 10.16 49.51 65.26
C THR A 29 10.39 49.46 63.76
N ASP A 30 10.05 50.54 63.04
CA ASP A 30 10.27 50.66 61.59
C ASP A 30 11.71 51.04 61.24
N VAL A 31 12.12 50.71 60.01
CA VAL A 31 13.48 50.95 59.49
C VAL A 31 13.81 52.44 59.40
N GLY A 32 15.02 52.79 59.86
CA GLY A 32 15.53 54.16 59.86
C GLY A 32 16.40 54.43 61.07
N THR A 33 16.50 55.70 61.48
CA THR A 33 17.22 56.15 62.67
C THR A 33 16.40 57.22 63.40
N SER A 34 16.27 57.11 64.72
CA SER A 34 15.74 58.15 65.59
C SER A 34 16.71 58.48 66.72
N ASP A 35 16.57 59.67 67.31
CA ASP A 35 17.15 59.92 68.63
C ASP A 35 16.47 59.03 69.68
N ASN A 36 17.20 58.57 70.70
CA ASN A 36 16.61 57.96 71.89
C ASN A 36 16.07 59.07 72.81
N THR A 37 14.90 58.87 73.42
CA THR A 37 14.28 59.85 74.31
C THR A 37 14.18 59.34 75.74
N TYR A 38 14.13 60.25 76.70
CA TYR A 38 14.12 59.92 78.12
C TYR A 38 13.26 60.91 78.92
N GLU A 39 12.86 60.49 80.12
CA GLU A 39 12.24 61.33 81.14
C GLU A 39 13.01 61.20 82.46
N LEU A 40 13.21 62.32 83.16
CA LEU A 40 13.77 62.35 84.51
C LEU A 40 12.65 62.58 85.53
N ASN A 41 12.54 61.68 86.49
CA ASN A 41 11.57 61.75 87.56
C ASN A 41 12.29 61.88 88.92
N TRP A 42 12.22 63.09 89.49
CA TRP A 42 12.87 63.49 90.75
C TRP A 42 12.13 62.98 92.01
N THR A 43 11.71 61.71 91.99
CA THR A 43 11.11 60.97 93.11
C THR A 43 12.13 60.15 93.92
N GLY A 44 13.42 60.20 93.56
CA GLY A 44 14.52 59.61 94.33
C GLY A 44 14.99 60.49 95.48
N SER A 45 16.23 60.30 95.94
CA SER A 45 16.84 61.16 96.97
C SER A 45 17.40 62.48 96.40
N ALA A 46 17.68 62.55 95.10
CA ALA A 46 18.08 63.78 94.42
C ALA A 46 16.90 64.73 94.23
N LYS A 47 17.15 66.04 94.34
CA LYS A 47 16.15 67.09 94.10
C LYS A 47 16.56 67.97 92.93
N GLU A 48 15.65 68.16 91.98
CA GLU A 48 15.84 69.00 90.78
C GLU A 48 16.44 70.38 91.10
N SER A 49 15.95 71.04 92.15
CA SER A 49 16.43 72.35 92.62
C SER A 49 17.92 72.42 92.98
N ASN A 50 18.58 71.28 93.17
CA ASN A 50 19.99 71.20 93.54
C ASN A 50 20.91 71.12 92.31
N TYR A 51 20.36 70.89 91.11
CA TYR A 51 21.12 70.60 89.89
C TYR A 51 20.77 71.59 88.77
N THR A 52 21.77 71.95 87.97
CA THR A 52 21.57 72.62 86.68
C THR A 52 21.71 71.58 85.58
N HIS A 53 20.73 71.49 84.68
CA HIS A 53 20.76 70.51 83.58
C HIS A 53 22.01 70.69 82.71
N GLY A 54 22.65 69.57 82.36
CA GLY A 54 23.92 69.56 81.64
C GLY A 54 23.76 69.71 80.13
N LYS A 55 24.81 69.37 79.38
CA LYS A 55 24.67 69.06 77.95
C LYS A 55 24.36 67.57 77.80
N ASP A 56 23.26 67.25 77.14
CA ASP A 56 22.89 65.88 76.81
C ASP A 56 23.81 65.26 75.76
N SER A 57 23.96 63.94 75.87
CA SER A 57 24.66 63.08 74.91
C SER A 57 23.71 61.99 74.44
N ILE A 58 22.74 62.38 73.61
CA ILE A 58 21.72 61.48 73.07
C ILE A 58 22.37 60.48 72.11
N GLY A 59 22.12 59.19 72.32
CA GLY A 59 22.43 58.14 71.36
C GLY A 59 21.23 57.88 70.45
N THR A 60 21.48 57.39 69.24
CA THR A 60 20.43 57.05 68.27
C THR A 60 19.99 55.60 68.38
N LEU A 61 18.70 55.36 68.18
CA LEU A 61 18.16 54.06 67.80
C LEU A 61 18.31 53.91 66.27
N THR A 62 18.64 52.71 65.80
CA THR A 62 18.74 52.42 64.36
C THR A 62 18.21 51.03 64.08
N VAL A 63 17.21 50.92 63.21
CA VAL A 63 16.63 49.66 62.74
C VAL A 63 17.01 49.49 61.26
N THR A 64 17.71 48.40 60.95
CA THR A 64 18.12 48.05 59.59
C THR A 64 17.10 47.14 58.90
N LYS A 65 17.15 47.07 57.57
CA LYS A 65 16.25 46.23 56.77
C LYS A 65 16.53 44.75 56.99
N GLN A 66 15.48 43.96 57.13
CA GLN A 66 15.56 42.49 57.09
C GLN A 66 15.53 42.02 55.63
N SER A 67 16.45 41.16 55.22
CA SER A 67 16.42 40.60 53.86
C SER A 67 15.44 39.43 53.76
N ILE A 68 14.66 39.37 52.68
CA ILE A 68 13.77 38.24 52.37
C ILE A 68 14.49 37.04 51.72
N ALA A 69 15.77 37.18 51.41
CA ALA A 69 16.61 36.15 50.81
C ALA A 69 18.03 36.22 51.42
N PRO A 70 18.80 35.11 51.40
CA PRO A 70 20.21 35.16 51.77
C PRO A 70 20.97 36.20 50.93
N ASP A 71 21.64 37.12 51.62
CA ASP A 71 22.49 38.15 51.01
C ASP A 71 23.95 37.80 51.33
N PRO A 72 24.81 37.47 50.34
CA PRO A 72 26.21 37.13 50.59
C PRO A 72 27.08 38.30 51.06
N GLU A 73 26.69 39.54 50.77
CA GLU A 73 27.41 40.75 51.20
C GLU A 73 26.95 41.19 52.60
N HIS A 74 25.67 40.93 52.93
CA HIS A 74 25.02 41.29 54.20
C HIS A 74 24.29 40.11 54.88
N PRO A 75 24.96 38.98 55.19
CA PRO A 75 24.32 37.78 55.73
C PRO A 75 23.65 38.02 57.09
N GLU A 76 24.09 39.02 57.86
CA GLU A 76 23.48 39.45 59.10
C GLU A 76 22.07 40.03 58.94
N THR A 77 21.66 40.43 57.73
CA THR A 77 20.32 40.99 57.46
C THR A 77 19.26 39.91 57.21
N TYR A 78 19.66 38.71 56.81
CA TYR A 78 18.74 37.59 56.60
C TYR A 78 18.33 36.97 57.95
N LYS A 79 17.04 36.65 58.11
CA LYS A 79 16.43 36.11 59.34
C LYS A 79 15.40 35.04 59.00
N GLU A 80 15.85 34.02 58.26
CA GLU A 80 15.10 32.78 57.99
C GLU A 80 13.68 33.02 57.45
N VAL A 81 13.55 33.97 56.52
CA VAL A 81 12.29 34.25 55.81
C VAL A 81 11.95 33.06 54.91
N THR A 82 10.78 32.47 55.08
CA THR A 82 10.33 31.35 54.24
C THR A 82 9.51 31.88 53.06
N ILE A 83 9.71 31.27 51.89
CA ILE A 83 8.93 31.55 50.69
C ILE A 83 8.52 30.20 50.10
N THR A 84 7.22 30.03 49.94
CA THR A 84 6.61 28.87 49.26
C THR A 84 7.20 28.65 47.85
N SER A 85 7.04 27.45 47.29
CA SER A 85 7.43 27.14 45.91
C SER A 85 6.20 26.74 45.09
N PRO A 86 6.16 27.09 43.79
CA PRO A 86 5.16 26.58 42.86
C PRO A 86 5.42 25.13 42.44
N SER A 87 4.41 24.51 41.81
CA SER A 87 4.49 23.32 40.96
C SER A 87 4.44 23.70 39.48
N ASP A 88 4.99 22.85 38.62
CA ASP A 88 4.67 22.84 37.19
C ASP A 88 3.30 22.18 37.00
N GLU A 89 2.46 22.75 36.13
CA GLU A 89 1.10 22.29 35.89
C GLU A 89 0.94 21.81 34.44
N VAL A 90 -0.02 20.92 34.19
CA VAL A 90 -0.38 20.49 32.82
C VAL A 90 -1.51 21.36 32.30
N TYR A 91 -1.40 21.82 31.05
CA TYR A 91 -2.43 22.63 30.41
C TYR A 91 -3.82 21.98 30.47
N ASP A 92 -4.79 22.72 31.01
CA ASP A 92 -6.18 22.26 31.20
C ASP A 92 -7.24 23.30 30.79
N GLY A 93 -6.81 24.50 30.38
CA GLY A 93 -7.66 25.65 30.03
C GLY A 93 -7.92 26.68 31.15
N ASN A 94 -7.42 26.48 32.37
CA ASN A 94 -7.62 27.38 33.52
C ASN A 94 -6.46 28.39 33.72
N GLU A 95 -6.57 29.31 34.71
CA GLU A 95 -5.48 30.23 35.10
C GLU A 95 -4.62 29.60 36.22
N HIS A 96 -3.39 29.19 35.91
CA HIS A 96 -2.40 28.58 36.81
C HIS A 96 -1.50 29.60 37.50
N LYS A 97 -2.08 30.71 37.95
CA LYS A 97 -1.31 31.83 38.51
C LYS A 97 -0.91 31.59 39.96
N TRP A 98 0.29 31.06 40.15
CA TRP A 98 0.86 30.91 41.50
C TRP A 98 1.01 32.27 42.23
N ILE A 99 0.67 32.29 43.52
CA ILE A 99 0.84 33.43 44.43
C ILE A 99 1.74 33.00 45.60
N PRO A 100 2.88 33.65 45.86
CA PRO A 100 3.76 33.30 46.97
C PRO A 100 3.17 33.75 48.32
N THR A 101 3.01 32.80 49.24
CA THR A 101 3.05 33.08 50.68
C THR A 101 4.51 33.25 51.12
N VAL A 102 4.75 34.30 51.91
CA VAL A 102 6.06 34.68 52.49
C VAL A 102 5.88 34.85 53.98
N THR A 103 6.72 34.22 54.81
CA THR A 103 6.67 34.36 56.27
C THR A 103 8.01 34.77 56.86
N ASP A 104 8.00 35.41 58.03
CA ASP A 104 9.19 35.47 58.88
C ASP A 104 9.50 34.10 59.54
N LYS A 105 10.59 34.05 60.33
CA LYS A 105 11.03 32.89 61.12
C LYS A 105 10.08 32.51 62.26
N GLU A 106 9.27 33.46 62.73
CA GLU A 106 8.22 33.24 63.74
C GLU A 106 6.96 32.61 63.10
N GLY A 107 6.84 32.64 61.77
CA GLY A 107 5.73 32.09 61.00
C GLY A 107 4.63 33.11 60.67
N ASN A 108 4.85 34.40 60.91
CA ASN A 108 3.89 35.45 60.56
C ASN A 108 3.94 35.72 59.05
N GLU A 109 2.78 35.82 58.40
CA GLU A 109 2.70 36.21 56.98
C GLU A 109 3.10 37.68 56.78
N LEU A 110 3.97 37.93 55.81
CA LEU A 110 4.31 39.28 55.37
C LEU A 110 3.25 39.82 54.40
N VAL A 111 3.05 41.13 54.36
CA VAL A 111 1.97 41.75 53.59
C VAL A 111 2.44 42.19 52.21
N ALA A 112 1.90 41.53 51.17
CA ALA A 112 2.15 41.90 49.79
C ALA A 112 1.78 43.38 49.50
N LYS A 113 2.66 44.08 48.78
CA LYS A 113 2.69 45.54 48.51
C LYS A 113 3.11 46.44 49.69
N THR A 114 3.28 45.89 50.91
CA THR A 114 3.86 46.61 52.06
C THR A 114 5.28 46.15 52.33
N ASP A 115 5.47 44.84 52.49
CA ASP A 115 6.72 44.19 52.89
C ASP A 115 7.47 43.56 51.71
N TYR A 116 6.74 43.10 50.69
CA TYR A 116 7.31 42.62 49.44
C TYR A 116 6.44 42.96 48.23
N LYS A 117 7.08 43.06 47.06
CA LYS A 117 6.42 43.18 45.76
C LYS A 117 6.67 41.91 44.94
N VAL A 118 5.62 41.38 44.33
CA VAL A 118 5.70 40.26 43.36
C VAL A 118 5.63 40.80 41.94
N THR A 119 6.45 40.26 41.04
CA THR A 119 6.41 40.51 39.58
C THR A 119 6.65 39.22 38.80
N TYR A 120 5.97 39.05 37.67
CA TYR A 120 5.98 37.85 36.83
C TYR A 120 6.62 38.17 35.47
N SER A 121 7.23 37.17 34.81
CA SER A 121 7.78 37.32 33.45
C SER A 121 6.74 37.37 32.33
N THR A 122 5.50 36.97 32.61
CA THR A 122 4.37 36.92 31.67
C THR A 122 3.12 37.54 32.30
N THR A 123 2.12 37.85 31.46
CA THR A 123 0.74 38.17 31.86
C THR A 123 -0.27 37.08 31.48
N ASP A 124 0.15 36.09 30.69
CA ASP A 124 -0.63 34.90 30.36
C ASP A 124 -0.24 33.78 31.34
N PHE A 125 -1.21 33.28 32.10
CA PHE A 125 -1.06 32.18 33.05
C PHE A 125 -1.98 31.01 32.70
N THR A 126 -2.43 30.93 31.44
CA THR A 126 -3.28 29.84 30.95
C THR A 126 -2.59 29.06 29.84
N ASN A 127 -1.93 29.73 28.91
CA ASN A 127 -1.30 29.09 27.76
C ASN A 127 0.14 28.67 28.06
N VAL A 128 0.67 27.73 27.28
CA VAL A 128 2.08 27.33 27.35
C VAL A 128 2.94 28.45 26.76
N THR A 129 3.63 29.21 27.62
CA THR A 129 4.54 30.31 27.22
C THR A 129 6.00 30.06 27.63
N GLY A 130 6.37 28.82 27.96
CA GLY A 130 7.65 28.50 28.59
C GLY A 130 7.70 28.89 30.08
N THR A 131 8.90 28.92 30.66
CA THR A 131 9.11 29.07 32.11
C THR A 131 8.68 30.44 32.64
N ILE A 132 7.71 30.43 33.56
CA ILE A 132 7.20 31.58 34.28
C ILE A 132 8.14 31.88 35.46
N THR A 133 8.87 32.98 35.37
CA THR A 133 9.74 33.46 36.46
C THR A 133 8.97 34.42 37.34
N VAL A 134 8.91 34.10 38.63
CA VAL A 134 8.30 34.95 39.67
C VAL A 134 9.42 35.55 40.52
N THR A 135 9.52 36.88 40.48
CA THR A 135 10.42 37.66 41.33
C THR A 135 9.63 38.19 42.53
N ILE A 136 10.16 37.95 43.72
CA ILE A 136 9.70 38.54 44.98
C ILE A 136 10.82 39.50 45.44
N THR A 137 10.50 40.77 45.67
CA THR A 137 11.46 41.80 46.10
C THR A 137 11.00 42.44 47.40
N GLY A 138 11.86 42.49 48.41
CA GLY A 138 11.58 43.14 49.69
C GLY A 138 11.45 44.67 49.55
N ILE A 139 10.46 45.25 50.24
CA ILE A 139 10.17 46.70 50.27
C ILE A 139 9.79 47.12 51.70
N GLY A 140 9.58 48.42 51.94
CA GLY A 140 9.27 48.93 53.28
C GLY A 140 10.39 48.64 54.27
N ASN A 141 10.10 47.89 55.32
CA ASN A 141 11.08 47.42 56.32
C ASN A 141 12.00 46.28 55.82
N TYR A 142 11.74 45.75 54.63
CA TYR A 142 12.49 44.63 54.07
C TYR A 142 13.39 45.03 52.88
N THR A 143 14.29 44.13 52.52
CA THR A 143 15.22 44.21 51.37
C THR A 143 15.41 42.84 50.71
N GLY A 144 16.29 42.76 49.71
CA GLY A 144 16.64 41.52 49.03
C GLY A 144 15.65 41.11 47.94
N LYS A 145 16.03 40.09 47.18
CA LYS A 145 15.23 39.53 46.07
C LYS A 145 15.33 38.01 46.07
N ALA A 146 14.19 37.35 45.96
CA ALA A 146 14.08 35.92 45.72
C ALA A 146 13.43 35.65 44.34
N THR A 147 13.76 34.51 43.75
CA THR A 147 13.13 34.01 42.53
C THR A 147 12.61 32.59 42.72
N ARG A 148 11.49 32.32 42.03
CA ARG A 148 10.93 30.98 41.82
C ARG A 148 10.51 30.87 40.36
N THR A 149 10.47 29.64 39.86
CA THR A 149 10.13 29.32 38.47
C THR A 149 9.15 28.17 38.44
N TYR A 150 8.22 28.21 37.51
CA TYR A 150 7.36 27.08 37.15
C TYR A 150 6.97 27.17 35.68
N SER A 151 6.38 26.11 35.14
CA SER A 151 5.95 26.03 33.75
C SER A 151 4.51 25.52 33.65
N ILE A 152 3.76 26.05 32.69
CA ILE A 152 2.57 25.37 32.17
C ILE A 152 3.06 24.46 31.05
N THR A 153 2.85 23.16 31.18
CA THR A 153 3.37 22.13 30.29
C THR A 153 2.31 21.69 29.26
N PRO A 154 2.69 21.36 28.01
CA PRO A 154 1.73 20.96 26.99
C PRO A 154 0.94 19.71 27.36
N LYS A 155 -0.36 19.73 27.08
CA LYS A 155 -1.24 18.58 27.31
C LYS A 155 -1.10 17.54 26.20
N THR A 156 -0.93 16.27 26.57
CA THR A 156 -0.88 15.20 25.56
C THR A 156 -2.24 15.00 24.88
N TYR A 157 -2.23 14.94 23.55
CA TYR A 157 -3.37 14.47 22.74
C TYR A 157 -2.94 13.27 21.87
N THR A 158 -3.91 12.45 21.46
CA THR A 158 -3.68 11.30 20.56
C THR A 158 -4.83 11.18 19.58
N VAL A 159 -4.54 10.60 18.41
CA VAL A 159 -5.54 10.21 17.42
C VAL A 159 -5.74 8.70 17.47
N THR A 160 -6.97 8.27 17.23
CA THR A 160 -7.32 6.87 17.01
C THR A 160 -8.16 6.79 15.75
N THR A 161 -7.68 6.07 14.73
CA THR A 161 -8.47 5.73 13.55
C THR A 161 -8.95 4.29 13.66
N GLU A 162 -10.13 4.00 13.10
CA GLU A 162 -10.78 2.70 13.22
C GLU A 162 -10.33 1.77 12.09
N SER A 163 -10.39 0.46 12.32
CA SER A 163 -10.18 -0.57 11.30
C SER A 163 -11.52 -1.05 10.73
N ASP A 164 -11.56 -1.38 9.44
CA ASP A 164 -12.70 -2.07 8.82
C ASP A 164 -12.25 -3.03 7.70
N SER A 165 -13.10 -3.96 7.29
CA SER A 165 -12.81 -4.90 6.21
C SER A 165 -14.04 -5.39 5.47
N LYS A 166 -14.00 -5.31 4.14
CA LYS A 166 -15.04 -5.82 3.24
C LYS A 166 -14.48 -6.67 2.10
N VAL A 167 -15.36 -7.34 1.36
CA VAL A 167 -15.04 -7.97 0.07
C VAL A 167 -15.15 -6.92 -1.03
N TYR A 168 -14.33 -7.02 -2.09
CA TYR A 168 -14.28 -6.06 -3.18
C TYR A 168 -15.63 -5.85 -3.88
N ASP A 169 -16.25 -4.70 -3.62
CA ASP A 169 -17.53 -4.26 -4.19
C ASP A 169 -17.38 -3.13 -5.24
N GLY A 170 -16.17 -2.62 -5.46
CA GLY A 170 -15.88 -1.52 -6.39
C GLY A 170 -16.01 -0.11 -5.80
N THR A 171 -16.52 0.02 -4.58
CA THR A 171 -16.61 1.29 -3.83
C THR A 171 -15.50 1.39 -2.79
N ALA A 172 -15.15 2.60 -2.37
CA ALA A 172 -14.16 2.81 -1.31
C ALA A 172 -14.58 2.15 0.02
N LEU A 173 -13.60 1.63 0.74
CA LEU A 173 -13.67 1.34 2.17
C LEU A 173 -13.10 2.54 2.93
N THR A 174 -13.83 3.06 3.90
CA THR A 174 -13.38 4.08 4.87
C THR A 174 -13.89 3.66 6.25
N ALA A 175 -13.20 4.06 7.32
CA ALA A 175 -13.60 3.77 8.70
C ALA A 175 -13.43 5.02 9.58
N GLY A 176 -14.10 5.08 10.73
CA GLY A 176 -14.14 6.28 11.56
C GLY A 176 -12.83 6.58 12.30
N GLY A 177 -12.92 7.51 13.25
CA GLY A 177 -11.82 7.85 14.15
C GLY A 177 -12.15 9.05 15.03
N LYS A 178 -11.20 9.44 15.90
CA LYS A 178 -11.35 10.54 16.86
C LYS A 178 -10.00 11.07 17.33
N VAL A 179 -9.98 12.36 17.69
CA VAL A 179 -8.94 12.96 18.54
C VAL A 179 -9.34 12.78 20.01
N SER A 180 -8.36 12.53 20.88
CA SER A 180 -8.53 12.43 22.34
C SER A 180 -7.50 13.30 23.04
N GLY A 181 -7.84 13.85 24.22
CA GLY A 181 -6.94 14.68 25.03
C GLY A 181 -7.22 16.18 24.99
N ILE A 182 -7.83 16.70 23.92
CA ILE A 182 -8.24 18.12 23.80
C ILE A 182 -9.06 18.59 25.01
N VAL A 183 -8.87 19.83 25.46
CA VAL A 183 -9.58 20.45 26.58
C VAL A 183 -11.07 20.61 26.25
N LYS A 184 -11.93 20.36 27.24
CA LYS A 184 -13.39 20.38 27.05
C LYS A 184 -13.89 21.78 26.72
N GLY A 185 -14.38 21.95 25.50
CA GLY A 185 -14.89 23.22 24.97
C GLY A 185 -13.96 23.86 23.95
N GLU A 186 -12.74 23.35 23.80
CA GLU A 186 -11.88 23.69 22.66
C GLU A 186 -12.17 22.80 21.44
N THR A 187 -11.86 23.31 20.25
CA THR A 187 -12.00 22.57 18.98
C THR A 187 -10.69 22.54 18.19
N VAL A 188 -10.55 21.45 17.42
CA VAL A 188 -9.59 21.23 16.33
C VAL A 188 -10.38 20.69 15.15
N ASP A 189 -9.98 21.00 13.92
CA ASP A 189 -10.65 20.46 12.74
C ASP A 189 -9.97 19.12 12.38
N PHE A 190 -10.76 18.04 12.34
CA PHE A 190 -10.25 16.67 12.21
C PHE A 190 -11.00 15.92 11.11
N THR A 191 -10.24 15.37 10.16
CA THR A 191 -10.77 14.69 8.97
C THR A 191 -10.13 13.31 8.82
N ILE A 192 -10.93 12.28 8.56
CA ILE A 192 -10.40 10.98 8.09
C ILE A 192 -10.12 11.08 6.59
N THR A 193 -8.91 10.70 6.20
CA THR A 193 -8.44 10.69 4.81
C THR A 193 -8.20 9.28 4.27
N GLY A 194 -8.15 8.26 5.14
CA GLY A 194 -7.92 6.88 4.78
C GLY A 194 -9.02 6.29 3.89
N SER A 195 -8.61 5.66 2.78
CA SER A 195 -9.50 5.08 1.79
C SER A 195 -8.85 3.91 1.04
N GLN A 196 -9.54 2.77 0.94
CA GLN A 196 -9.07 1.58 0.23
C GLN A 196 -10.16 1.04 -0.71
N THR A 197 -9.94 1.06 -2.03
CA THR A 197 -10.92 0.53 -3.01
C THR A 197 -10.49 -0.82 -3.58
N SER A 198 -9.23 -0.96 -3.99
CA SER A 198 -8.68 -2.22 -4.52
C SER A 198 -8.29 -3.18 -3.40
N VAL A 199 -8.16 -4.46 -3.73
CA VAL A 199 -7.73 -5.52 -2.80
C VAL A 199 -6.36 -5.20 -2.20
N GLY A 200 -6.22 -5.44 -0.90
CA GLY A 200 -5.02 -5.15 -0.14
C GLY A 200 -5.34 -4.74 1.31
N THR A 201 -4.34 -4.18 1.98
CA THR A 201 -4.50 -3.54 3.29
C THR A 201 -3.67 -2.26 3.31
N SER A 202 -4.24 -1.20 3.87
CA SER A 202 -3.60 0.08 4.12
C SER A 202 -3.96 0.59 5.52
N ASP A 203 -3.19 1.56 6.00
CA ASP A 203 -3.47 2.27 7.25
C ASP A 203 -4.60 3.30 7.03
N ASN A 204 -5.48 3.45 8.01
CA ASN A 204 -6.55 4.45 7.98
C ASN A 204 -5.97 5.82 8.40
N THR A 205 -5.66 6.67 7.42
CA THR A 205 -5.02 7.97 7.62
C THR A 205 -6.00 9.07 8.04
N TYR A 206 -5.47 10.16 8.59
CA TYR A 206 -6.22 11.34 9.00
C TYR A 206 -5.48 12.64 8.67
N GLU A 207 -6.16 13.76 8.83
CA GLU A 207 -5.64 15.12 8.79
C GLU A 207 -6.18 15.89 10.00
N LEU A 208 -5.38 16.82 10.56
CA LEU A 208 -5.69 17.53 11.81
C LEU A 208 -5.17 18.98 11.75
N ASP A 209 -6.09 19.93 11.78
CA ASP A 209 -5.80 21.36 11.68
C ASP A 209 -6.13 22.11 12.98
N TRP A 210 -5.21 23.00 13.37
CA TRP A 210 -5.36 23.92 14.51
C TRP A 210 -6.08 25.23 14.12
N THR A 211 -7.04 25.13 13.18
CA THR A 211 -7.93 26.20 12.73
C THR A 211 -9.12 26.45 13.67
N GLY A 212 -9.36 25.53 14.61
CA GLY A 212 -10.35 25.65 15.67
C GLY A 212 -9.95 26.64 16.79
N SER A 213 -10.53 26.48 17.98
CA SER A 213 -10.21 27.36 19.11
C SER A 213 -8.99 26.91 19.92
N ALA A 214 -8.57 25.66 19.79
CA ALA A 214 -7.41 25.11 20.50
C ALA A 214 -6.10 25.66 19.90
N LYS A 215 -5.15 26.06 20.75
CA LYS A 215 -3.82 26.51 20.29
C LYS A 215 -2.82 25.36 20.30
N GLU A 216 -2.22 25.05 19.16
CA GLU A 216 -1.22 23.98 19.01
C GLU A 216 -0.13 24.00 20.10
N SER A 217 0.41 25.18 20.44
CA SER A 217 1.45 25.35 21.46
C SER A 217 1.08 24.81 22.85
N ASN A 218 -0.21 24.70 23.16
CA ASN A 218 -0.71 24.18 24.44
C ASN A 218 -0.73 22.65 24.49
N TYR A 219 -0.41 21.97 23.39
CA TYR A 219 -0.59 20.54 23.20
C TYR A 219 0.70 19.85 22.73
N LYS A 220 0.82 18.56 23.06
CA LYS A 220 1.88 17.68 22.57
C LYS A 220 1.25 16.43 21.97
N HIS A 221 1.67 16.08 20.75
CA HIS A 221 1.23 14.85 20.11
C HIS A 221 1.83 13.65 20.85
N GLY A 222 0.97 12.72 21.25
CA GLY A 222 1.34 11.43 21.84
C GLY A 222 1.45 10.34 20.78
N LYS A 223 1.42 9.07 21.22
CA LYS A 223 1.41 7.94 20.30
C LYS A 223 -0.02 7.64 19.82
N ASP A 224 -0.22 7.65 18.51
CA ASP A 224 -1.50 7.30 17.90
C ASP A 224 -1.80 5.79 17.90
N SER A 225 -3.08 5.49 17.72
CA SER A 225 -3.61 4.14 17.49
C SER A 225 -4.24 4.09 16.11
N ILE A 226 -3.44 3.80 15.08
CA ILE A 226 -3.88 3.77 13.69
C ILE A 226 -4.57 2.43 13.36
N GLY A 227 -5.78 2.51 12.82
CA GLY A 227 -6.55 1.38 12.31
C GLY A 227 -6.16 1.01 10.88
N THR A 228 -6.70 -0.10 10.36
CA THR A 228 -6.37 -0.64 9.03
C THR A 228 -7.61 -0.90 8.18
N LEU A 229 -7.51 -0.61 6.88
CA LEU A 229 -8.57 -0.80 5.89
C LEU A 229 -8.21 -2.00 5.01
N THR A 230 -8.93 -3.12 5.16
CA THR A 230 -8.62 -4.37 4.45
C THR A 230 -9.71 -4.77 3.46
N VAL A 231 -9.46 -4.60 2.16
CA VAL A 231 -10.33 -5.09 1.09
C VAL A 231 -9.86 -6.48 0.64
N LYS A 232 -10.77 -7.46 0.72
CA LYS A 232 -10.55 -8.86 0.35
C LYS A 232 -11.03 -9.14 -1.06
N ALA A 233 -10.30 -9.98 -1.80
CA ALA A 233 -10.66 -10.33 -3.17
C ALA A 233 -12.04 -10.99 -3.28
N LYS A 234 -12.77 -10.63 -4.35
CA LYS A 234 -14.09 -11.19 -4.65
C LYS A 234 -13.94 -12.51 -5.41
N SER A 235 -14.68 -13.53 -5.02
CA SER A 235 -14.68 -14.79 -5.79
C SER A 235 -15.21 -14.55 -7.20
N ILE A 236 -14.48 -15.05 -8.21
CA ILE A 236 -14.92 -15.04 -9.61
C ILE A 236 -15.78 -16.28 -9.96
N VAL A 237 -15.88 -17.25 -9.04
CA VAL A 237 -16.68 -18.45 -9.27
C VAL A 237 -18.17 -18.06 -9.33
N PRO A 238 -18.88 -18.38 -10.43
CA PRO A 238 -20.30 -18.06 -10.57
C PRO A 238 -21.14 -18.74 -9.49
N ASP A 239 -22.23 -18.08 -9.09
CA ASP A 239 -23.12 -18.61 -8.07
C ASP A 239 -23.92 -19.82 -8.57
N GLY A 240 -24.02 -20.86 -7.72
CA GLY A 240 -24.96 -21.95 -7.94
C GLY A 240 -26.42 -21.48 -7.89
N PRO A 241 -27.37 -22.20 -8.52
CA PRO A 241 -28.78 -21.80 -8.59
C PRO A 241 -29.43 -21.68 -7.21
N ASP A 242 -28.99 -22.49 -6.24
CA ASP A 242 -29.50 -22.52 -4.86
C ASP A 242 -28.80 -21.51 -3.91
N THR A 243 -27.83 -20.72 -4.39
CA THR A 243 -27.16 -19.70 -3.56
C THR A 243 -28.16 -18.60 -3.19
N PRO A 244 -28.37 -18.27 -1.89
CA PRO A 244 -29.24 -17.18 -1.49
C PRO A 244 -28.73 -15.82 -1.99
N ASP A 245 -29.63 -14.93 -2.44
CA ASP A 245 -29.26 -13.64 -3.07
C ASP A 245 -28.34 -12.75 -2.21
N GLU A 246 -28.52 -12.80 -0.89
CA GLU A 246 -27.68 -12.11 0.10
C GLU A 246 -26.20 -12.57 0.05
N LYS A 247 -25.94 -13.83 -0.38
CA LYS A 247 -24.61 -14.47 -0.42
C LYS A 247 -24.02 -14.52 -1.83
N LYS A 248 -24.81 -14.26 -2.87
CA LYS A 248 -24.36 -14.32 -4.26
C LYS A 248 -23.14 -13.42 -4.48
N THR A 249 -22.12 -13.93 -5.18
CA THR A 249 -21.06 -13.08 -5.74
C THR A 249 -21.68 -12.09 -6.74
N GLY A 250 -22.68 -12.52 -7.52
CA GLY A 250 -23.19 -11.77 -8.66
C GLY A 250 -22.25 -11.82 -9.86
N ILE A 251 -21.37 -12.82 -9.94
CA ILE A 251 -20.59 -13.09 -11.15
C ILE A 251 -21.40 -13.99 -12.07
N THR A 252 -21.60 -13.55 -13.30
CA THR A 252 -22.25 -14.31 -14.38
C THR A 252 -21.28 -14.50 -15.55
N VAL A 253 -21.41 -15.63 -16.25
CA VAL A 253 -20.49 -16.05 -17.30
C VAL A 253 -21.29 -16.71 -18.41
N SER A 254 -21.00 -16.38 -19.68
CA SER A 254 -21.64 -17.04 -20.82
C SER A 254 -21.31 -18.53 -20.89
N ASP A 255 -22.22 -19.32 -21.44
CA ASP A 255 -21.92 -20.71 -21.82
C ASP A 255 -21.26 -20.75 -23.22
N PRO A 256 -20.17 -21.53 -23.41
CA PRO A 256 -19.62 -21.78 -24.75
C PRO A 256 -20.58 -22.63 -25.59
N SER A 257 -20.44 -22.57 -26.93
CA SER A 257 -21.22 -23.41 -27.83
C SER A 257 -20.43 -24.61 -28.36
N ASP A 258 -21.08 -25.78 -28.40
CA ASP A 258 -20.56 -26.93 -29.16
C ASP A 258 -20.48 -26.60 -30.64
N SER A 259 -19.47 -27.14 -31.31
CA SER A 259 -19.25 -26.93 -32.75
C SER A 259 -18.98 -28.26 -33.47
N LYS A 260 -18.86 -28.26 -34.79
CA LYS A 260 -18.52 -29.45 -35.57
C LYS A 260 -17.18 -29.25 -36.25
N TYR A 261 -16.30 -30.24 -36.13
CA TYR A 261 -14.97 -30.26 -36.74
C TYR A 261 -14.99 -29.78 -38.19
N ASP A 262 -14.19 -28.75 -38.49
CA ASP A 262 -14.02 -28.23 -39.85
C ASP A 262 -12.54 -28.08 -40.30
N GLY A 263 -11.60 -28.48 -39.44
CA GLY A 263 -10.16 -28.41 -39.69
C GLY A 263 -9.49 -27.09 -39.27
N LYS A 264 -10.20 -26.18 -38.60
CA LYS A 264 -9.65 -24.94 -38.03
C LYS A 264 -9.54 -25.02 -36.50
N GLU A 265 -8.98 -23.98 -35.91
CA GLU A 265 -9.01 -23.73 -34.47
C GLU A 265 -10.41 -23.24 -34.04
N HIS A 266 -11.06 -24.01 -33.17
CA HIS A 266 -12.33 -23.72 -32.53
C HIS A 266 -12.05 -23.07 -31.15
N ARG A 267 -12.10 -21.74 -31.05
CA ARG A 267 -11.80 -20.99 -29.81
C ARG A 267 -12.99 -20.11 -29.40
N GLU A 268 -13.79 -20.60 -28.45
CA GLU A 268 -14.92 -19.86 -27.87
C GLU A 268 -14.42 -18.81 -26.86
N VAL A 269 -14.87 -17.56 -26.99
CA VAL A 269 -14.57 -16.47 -26.03
C VAL A 269 -15.75 -16.27 -25.10
N LEU A 270 -15.52 -16.38 -23.79
CA LEU A 270 -16.55 -16.17 -22.76
C LEU A 270 -16.59 -14.72 -22.29
N THR A 271 -17.79 -14.18 -22.10
CA THR A 271 -17.99 -12.92 -21.37
C THR A 271 -18.17 -13.22 -19.87
N VAL A 272 -17.59 -12.37 -19.01
CA VAL A 272 -17.62 -12.48 -17.55
C VAL A 272 -18.08 -11.14 -16.99
N GLN A 273 -19.15 -11.12 -16.19
CA GLN A 273 -19.77 -9.88 -15.71
C GLN A 273 -19.95 -9.87 -14.20
N ASP A 274 -19.65 -8.73 -13.55
CA ASP A 274 -20.05 -8.47 -12.17
C ASP A 274 -21.38 -7.69 -12.16
N THR A 275 -22.49 -8.42 -12.01
CA THR A 275 -23.84 -7.85 -12.05
C THR A 275 -24.14 -6.96 -10.85
N LYS A 276 -23.35 -7.02 -9.76
CA LYS A 276 -23.48 -6.10 -8.61
C LYS A 276 -22.82 -4.75 -8.89
N LYS A 277 -21.88 -4.67 -9.83
CA LYS A 277 -21.30 -3.43 -10.35
C LYS A 277 -21.96 -2.95 -11.65
N ASN A 278 -22.64 -3.85 -12.38
CA ASN A 278 -23.03 -3.66 -13.78
C ASN A 278 -21.78 -3.40 -14.66
N ASP A 279 -20.76 -4.21 -14.47
CA ASP A 279 -19.43 -4.06 -15.08
C ASP A 279 -19.00 -5.37 -15.76
N GLU A 280 -18.41 -5.29 -16.95
CA GLU A 280 -17.87 -6.45 -17.69
C GLU A 280 -16.37 -6.57 -17.39
N LEU A 281 -15.96 -7.75 -16.92
CA LEU A 281 -14.59 -7.98 -16.47
C LEU A 281 -13.66 -8.16 -17.67
N VAL A 282 -12.42 -7.70 -17.55
CA VAL A 282 -11.46 -7.68 -18.65
C VAL A 282 -10.41 -8.78 -18.46
N ALA A 283 -10.25 -9.63 -19.48
CA ALA A 283 -9.22 -10.66 -19.52
C ALA A 283 -7.80 -10.06 -19.38
N GLU A 284 -6.91 -10.82 -18.74
CA GLU A 284 -5.54 -10.46 -18.31
C GLU A 284 -5.44 -9.26 -17.35
N LYS A 285 -6.57 -8.68 -16.90
CA LYS A 285 -6.66 -7.64 -15.87
C LYS A 285 -7.41 -8.11 -14.63
N ASP A 286 -8.63 -8.59 -14.82
CA ASP A 286 -9.54 -9.05 -13.76
C ASP A 286 -9.58 -10.58 -13.64
N TYR A 287 -9.19 -11.28 -14.71
CA TYR A 287 -9.04 -12.74 -14.77
C TYR A 287 -8.11 -13.16 -15.92
N SER A 288 -7.47 -14.32 -15.84
CA SER A 288 -6.81 -14.97 -16.98
C SER A 288 -7.69 -16.05 -17.61
N VAL A 289 -7.40 -16.38 -18.88
CA VAL A 289 -8.06 -17.48 -19.59
C VAL A 289 -7.03 -18.49 -20.11
N THR A 290 -7.21 -19.76 -19.75
CA THR A 290 -6.44 -20.87 -20.32
C THR A 290 -7.36 -21.90 -20.97
N TYR A 291 -6.84 -22.60 -21.98
CA TYR A 291 -7.57 -23.58 -22.79
C TYR A 291 -6.80 -24.90 -22.81
N SER A 292 -7.48 -26.01 -23.08
CA SER A 292 -6.82 -27.29 -23.41
C SER A 292 -5.99 -27.20 -24.70
N ASP A 293 -4.89 -27.95 -24.76
CA ASP A 293 -3.89 -27.90 -25.85
C ASP A 293 -4.47 -28.11 -27.26
N ASP A 294 -5.45 -29.02 -27.40
CA ASP A 294 -6.12 -29.29 -28.66
C ASP A 294 -7.42 -28.47 -28.75
N LEU A 295 -7.48 -27.65 -29.79
CA LEU A 295 -8.62 -26.80 -30.18
C LEU A 295 -9.03 -27.06 -31.63
N VAL A 296 -8.47 -28.08 -32.28
CA VAL A 296 -8.71 -28.37 -33.70
C VAL A 296 -9.42 -29.70 -33.87
N ASN A 297 -9.02 -30.75 -33.16
CA ASN A 297 -9.53 -32.09 -33.34
C ASN A 297 -10.82 -32.34 -32.54
N ALA A 298 -11.56 -33.39 -32.89
CA ALA A 298 -12.83 -33.69 -32.22
C ALA A 298 -12.61 -34.22 -30.79
N GLY A 299 -13.31 -33.63 -29.82
CA GLY A 299 -13.16 -33.90 -28.39
C GLY A 299 -13.72 -32.78 -27.52
N THR A 300 -13.54 -32.90 -26.20
CA THR A 300 -13.97 -31.88 -25.22
C THR A 300 -12.87 -30.84 -25.02
N VAL A 301 -13.14 -29.60 -25.43
CA VAL A 301 -12.30 -28.45 -25.08
C VAL A 301 -12.62 -28.02 -23.65
N THR A 302 -11.58 -27.69 -22.88
CA THR A 302 -11.70 -27.16 -21.52
C THR A 302 -11.24 -25.71 -21.49
N ILE A 303 -12.07 -24.81 -20.97
CA ILE A 303 -11.74 -23.41 -20.67
C ILE A 303 -11.61 -23.27 -19.15
N THR A 304 -10.47 -22.78 -18.66
CA THR A 304 -10.27 -22.46 -17.24
C THR A 304 -10.14 -20.95 -17.09
N ILE A 305 -10.92 -20.39 -16.16
CA ILE A 305 -10.90 -18.98 -15.79
C ILE A 305 -10.33 -18.86 -14.37
N GLU A 306 -9.38 -17.96 -14.14
CA GLU A 306 -8.81 -17.69 -12.81
C GLU A 306 -8.83 -16.18 -12.51
N GLY A 307 -9.36 -15.80 -11.35
CA GLY A 307 -9.53 -14.39 -10.96
C GLY A 307 -8.24 -13.73 -10.50
N ILE A 308 -7.99 -12.52 -10.98
CA ILE A 308 -6.75 -11.76 -10.77
C ILE A 308 -7.00 -10.47 -9.98
N GLY A 309 -6.04 -10.11 -9.13
CA GLY A 309 -5.94 -8.81 -8.46
C GLY A 309 -7.11 -8.53 -7.52
N ASN A 310 -8.15 -7.90 -8.05
CA ASN A 310 -9.39 -7.61 -7.31
C ASN A 310 -10.32 -8.84 -7.17
N TYR A 311 -10.12 -9.85 -8.00
CA TYR A 311 -10.86 -11.12 -7.99
C TYR A 311 -9.95 -12.30 -7.62
N THR A 312 -10.56 -13.43 -7.28
CA THR A 312 -9.83 -14.65 -6.87
C THR A 312 -10.65 -15.92 -7.08
N GLY A 313 -10.00 -17.08 -6.97
CA GLY A 313 -10.58 -18.40 -7.25
C GLY A 313 -10.60 -18.70 -8.75
N SER A 314 -10.97 -19.94 -9.09
CA SER A 314 -11.00 -20.42 -10.46
C SER A 314 -12.20 -21.34 -10.70
N PHE A 315 -12.69 -21.38 -11.93
CA PHE A 315 -13.73 -22.31 -12.38
C PHE A 315 -13.47 -22.75 -13.83
N ILE A 316 -14.17 -23.80 -14.25
CA ILE A 316 -14.01 -24.44 -15.56
C ILE A 316 -15.34 -24.43 -16.33
N LYS A 317 -15.26 -24.22 -17.64
CA LYS A 317 -16.32 -24.47 -18.63
C LYS A 317 -15.79 -25.45 -19.69
N THR A 318 -16.67 -26.14 -20.40
CA THR A 318 -16.32 -27.12 -21.43
C THR A 318 -17.30 -27.05 -22.60
N TYR A 319 -16.82 -27.36 -23.81
CA TYR A 319 -17.64 -27.55 -25.01
C TYR A 319 -17.06 -28.69 -25.86
N GLU A 320 -17.87 -29.27 -26.75
CA GLU A 320 -17.45 -30.35 -27.64
C GLU A 320 -17.21 -29.85 -29.07
N ILE A 321 -16.02 -30.17 -29.61
CA ILE A 321 -15.78 -30.19 -31.05
C ILE A 321 -16.31 -31.54 -31.54
N THR A 322 -17.56 -31.56 -32.00
CA THR A 322 -18.24 -32.77 -32.44
C THR A 322 -17.68 -33.29 -33.76
N LYS A 323 -17.68 -34.61 -33.94
CA LYS A 323 -17.15 -35.27 -35.14
C LYS A 323 -17.98 -35.00 -36.40
N ARG A 324 -17.35 -35.16 -37.57
CA ARG A 324 -18.04 -35.22 -38.87
C ARG A 324 -18.57 -36.62 -39.15
N SER A 325 -19.82 -36.71 -39.61
CA SER A 325 -20.39 -37.96 -40.12
C SER A 325 -19.90 -38.24 -41.55
N VAL A 326 -19.36 -39.43 -41.81
CA VAL A 326 -18.88 -39.80 -43.15
C VAL A 326 -19.38 -41.18 -43.51
N THR A 327 -20.22 -41.28 -44.55
CA THR A 327 -20.71 -42.55 -45.09
C THR A 327 -20.04 -42.85 -46.42
N LEU A 328 -19.28 -43.94 -46.44
CA LEU A 328 -18.58 -44.49 -47.60
C LEU A 328 -19.42 -45.60 -48.23
N THR A 329 -19.95 -45.37 -49.42
CA THR A 329 -20.85 -46.30 -50.11
C THR A 329 -20.20 -46.84 -51.38
N SER A 330 -19.98 -48.15 -51.50
CA SER A 330 -19.57 -48.75 -52.78
C SER A 330 -20.74 -48.88 -53.75
N ALA A 331 -20.46 -48.71 -55.05
CA ALA A 331 -21.49 -48.67 -56.06
C ALA A 331 -22.29 -49.98 -56.19
N THR A 332 -23.59 -49.84 -56.48
CA THR A 332 -24.47 -50.94 -56.91
C THR A 332 -24.56 -50.94 -58.43
N ALA A 333 -24.37 -52.10 -59.07
CA ALA A 333 -24.35 -52.23 -60.52
C ALA A 333 -25.06 -53.50 -60.99
N SER A 334 -25.57 -53.50 -62.23
CA SER A 334 -26.25 -54.67 -62.81
C SER A 334 -25.94 -54.81 -64.30
N LYS A 335 -25.83 -56.06 -64.79
CA LYS A 335 -25.79 -56.37 -66.22
C LYS A 335 -26.47 -57.72 -66.54
N THR A 336 -26.68 -58.01 -67.82
CA THR A 336 -27.00 -59.37 -68.28
C THR A 336 -25.73 -60.24 -68.36
N TYR A 337 -25.90 -61.56 -68.26
CA TYR A 337 -24.80 -62.52 -68.33
C TYR A 337 -24.18 -62.57 -69.74
N ASP A 338 -22.91 -62.17 -69.81
CA ASP A 338 -22.08 -62.09 -71.03
C ASP A 338 -20.81 -62.98 -70.93
N GLY A 339 -20.65 -63.74 -69.83
CA GLY A 339 -19.46 -64.54 -69.52
C GLY A 339 -18.28 -63.76 -68.92
N GLN A 340 -18.37 -62.43 -68.84
CA GLN A 340 -17.34 -61.57 -68.23
C GLN A 340 -17.73 -61.19 -66.79
N ALA A 341 -16.74 -60.88 -65.95
CA ALA A 341 -17.02 -60.31 -64.63
C ALA A 341 -17.74 -58.94 -64.73
N LEU A 342 -18.66 -58.69 -63.80
CA LEU A 342 -19.11 -57.36 -63.41
C LEU A 342 -18.27 -56.91 -62.20
N THR A 343 -17.69 -55.72 -62.29
CA THR A 343 -17.00 -55.02 -61.19
C THR A 343 -17.42 -53.56 -61.20
N SER A 344 -17.31 -52.86 -60.07
CA SER A 344 -17.56 -51.42 -60.01
C SER A 344 -16.73 -50.77 -58.90
N THR A 345 -15.72 -49.97 -59.29
CA THR A 345 -14.68 -49.46 -58.38
C THR A 345 -15.02 -48.12 -57.72
N SER A 346 -16.17 -47.52 -58.02
CA SER A 346 -16.58 -46.23 -57.46
C SER A 346 -17.07 -46.33 -56.01
N ILE A 347 -16.55 -45.45 -55.18
CA ILE A 347 -17.06 -45.15 -53.83
C ILE A 347 -17.70 -43.76 -53.87
N THR A 348 -18.90 -43.62 -53.30
CA THR A 348 -19.54 -42.34 -53.03
C THR A 348 -19.34 -41.97 -51.56
N VAL A 349 -18.86 -40.76 -51.31
CA VAL A 349 -18.77 -40.17 -49.96
C VAL A 349 -20.03 -39.34 -49.71
N SER A 350 -20.61 -39.45 -48.51
CA SER A 350 -21.86 -38.80 -48.11
C SER A 350 -21.89 -38.53 -46.60
N GLY A 351 -22.92 -37.84 -46.08
CA GLY A 351 -22.91 -37.26 -44.73
C GLY A 351 -22.35 -35.84 -44.73
N ASP A 352 -21.66 -35.43 -43.66
CA ASP A 352 -20.90 -34.18 -43.61
C ASP A 352 -19.66 -34.19 -44.54
N GLY A 353 -19.18 -35.39 -44.89
CA GLY A 353 -17.98 -35.58 -45.71
C GLY A 353 -16.68 -35.22 -44.99
N PHE A 354 -15.55 -35.48 -45.65
CA PHE A 354 -14.23 -35.10 -45.16
C PHE A 354 -14.00 -33.59 -45.25
N VAL A 355 -13.13 -33.06 -44.38
CA VAL A 355 -12.60 -31.69 -44.48
C VAL A 355 -11.83 -31.52 -45.80
N LYS A 356 -11.76 -30.28 -46.31
CA LYS A 356 -11.09 -29.97 -47.59
C LYS A 356 -9.60 -30.33 -47.55
N GLY A 357 -9.22 -31.38 -48.28
CA GLY A 357 -7.85 -31.90 -48.36
C GLY A 357 -7.63 -33.20 -47.58
N GLU A 358 -8.60 -33.60 -46.77
CA GLU A 358 -8.65 -34.89 -46.08
C GLU A 358 -9.42 -35.94 -46.87
N GLY A 359 -9.27 -37.21 -46.49
CA GLY A 359 -9.98 -38.31 -47.12
C GLY A 359 -9.43 -39.70 -46.85
N ALA A 360 -9.81 -40.61 -47.73
CA ALA A 360 -9.37 -42.00 -47.70
C ALA A 360 -9.05 -42.50 -49.11
N THR A 361 -8.14 -43.47 -49.17
CA THR A 361 -7.93 -44.34 -50.32
C THR A 361 -8.81 -45.58 -50.20
N TYR A 362 -9.26 -46.13 -51.34
CA TYR A 362 -10.22 -47.24 -51.38
C TYR A 362 -9.68 -48.41 -52.21
N ASN A 363 -9.92 -49.64 -51.76
CA ASN A 363 -9.59 -50.87 -52.46
C ASN A 363 -10.86 -51.72 -52.62
N VAL A 364 -11.49 -51.67 -53.80
CA VAL A 364 -12.72 -52.42 -54.09
C VAL A 364 -12.40 -53.80 -54.65
N THR A 365 -12.93 -54.84 -54.03
CA THR A 365 -12.64 -56.26 -54.31
C THR A 365 -13.87 -57.05 -54.77
N GLY A 366 -15.05 -56.43 -54.77
CA GLY A 366 -16.30 -57.03 -55.24
C GLY A 366 -16.29 -57.41 -56.73
N THR A 367 -16.85 -58.57 -57.04
CA THR A 367 -17.00 -59.08 -58.41
C THR A 367 -18.21 -60.04 -58.52
N GLN A 368 -18.84 -60.10 -59.70
CA GLN A 368 -19.86 -61.11 -60.03
C GLN A 368 -19.78 -61.52 -61.50
N THR A 369 -19.54 -62.80 -61.79
CA THR A 369 -19.52 -63.34 -63.17
C THR A 369 -20.78 -64.14 -63.47
N GLU A 370 -21.13 -65.09 -62.60
CA GLU A 370 -22.30 -65.95 -62.78
C GLU A 370 -23.62 -65.23 -62.49
N VAL A 371 -24.72 -65.77 -62.99
CA VAL A 371 -26.07 -65.24 -62.71
C VAL A 371 -26.36 -65.30 -61.21
N GLY A 372 -26.59 -64.14 -60.59
CA GLY A 372 -26.79 -63.99 -59.16
C GLY A 372 -26.40 -62.60 -58.65
N ASN A 373 -26.30 -62.47 -57.32
CA ASN A 373 -25.92 -61.24 -56.63
C ASN A 373 -24.65 -61.49 -55.78
N SER A 374 -23.72 -60.53 -55.75
CA SER A 374 -22.66 -60.48 -54.74
C SER A 374 -22.56 -59.08 -54.11
N ALA A 375 -21.86 -59.00 -52.97
CA ALA A 375 -21.56 -57.73 -52.33
C ALA A 375 -20.39 -57.04 -53.05
N ASN A 376 -20.51 -55.73 -53.31
CA ASN A 376 -19.43 -54.92 -53.87
C ASN A 376 -18.41 -54.53 -52.79
N SER A 377 -17.82 -55.54 -52.14
CA SER A 377 -16.93 -55.38 -50.99
C SER A 377 -15.74 -54.47 -51.30
N PHE A 378 -15.35 -53.65 -50.31
CA PHE A 378 -14.19 -52.78 -50.37
C PHE A 378 -13.57 -52.62 -48.99
N GLU A 379 -12.31 -52.21 -48.94
CA GLU A 379 -11.68 -51.64 -47.74
C GLU A 379 -11.20 -50.21 -48.01
N TYR A 380 -10.92 -49.47 -46.94
CA TYR A 380 -10.39 -48.11 -47.01
C TYR A 380 -9.19 -47.92 -46.07
N LYS A 381 -8.30 -46.99 -46.41
CA LYS A 381 -7.24 -46.48 -45.54
C LYS A 381 -7.31 -44.95 -45.56
N LEU A 382 -7.42 -44.33 -44.38
CA LEU A 382 -7.34 -42.87 -44.25
C LEU A 382 -6.00 -42.33 -44.75
N ASN A 383 -6.03 -41.11 -45.27
CA ASN A 383 -4.84 -40.37 -45.65
C ASN A 383 -4.05 -39.96 -44.39
N GLU A 384 -2.75 -39.70 -44.53
CA GLU A 384 -1.87 -39.42 -43.38
C GLU A 384 -2.23 -38.12 -42.64
N ASN A 385 -2.92 -37.20 -43.32
CA ASN A 385 -3.46 -35.96 -42.75
C ASN A 385 -4.91 -36.08 -42.25
N THR A 386 -5.51 -37.28 -42.23
CA THR A 386 -6.94 -37.48 -41.89
C THR A 386 -7.06 -38.27 -40.58
N LEU A 387 -7.20 -37.56 -39.47
CA LEU A 387 -7.17 -38.13 -38.13
C LEU A 387 -8.49 -38.86 -37.80
N ALA A 388 -8.40 -40.16 -37.49
CA ALA A 388 -9.56 -41.02 -37.29
C ALA A 388 -10.51 -40.61 -36.14
N SER A 389 -10.02 -39.88 -35.12
CA SER A 389 -10.85 -39.39 -34.02
C SER A 389 -11.90 -38.37 -34.49
N ASN A 390 -11.64 -37.66 -35.58
CA ASN A 390 -12.44 -36.51 -36.02
C ASN A 390 -13.71 -36.91 -36.81
N TYR A 391 -13.88 -38.21 -37.05
CA TYR A 391 -14.88 -38.76 -37.96
C TYR A 391 -15.59 -39.97 -37.38
N ASP A 392 -16.92 -40.02 -37.55
CA ASP A 392 -17.68 -41.26 -37.40
C ASP A 392 -17.94 -41.84 -38.79
N ILE A 393 -17.12 -42.83 -39.16
CA ILE A 393 -17.08 -43.38 -40.52
C ILE A 393 -17.94 -44.64 -40.63
N THR A 394 -19.02 -44.54 -41.41
CA THR A 394 -19.94 -45.64 -41.73
C THR A 394 -19.58 -46.25 -43.09
N LYS A 395 -19.59 -47.58 -43.17
CA LYS A 395 -19.27 -48.36 -44.37
C LYS A 395 -20.53 -49.03 -44.93
N VAL A 396 -20.94 -48.66 -46.14
CA VAL A 396 -22.12 -49.21 -46.83
C VAL A 396 -21.65 -49.95 -48.09
N VAL A 397 -22.05 -51.22 -48.23
CA VAL A 397 -21.59 -52.07 -49.33
C VAL A 397 -22.71 -52.23 -50.36
N GLY A 398 -22.44 -51.82 -51.60
CA GLY A 398 -23.36 -51.97 -52.74
C GLY A 398 -23.50 -53.43 -53.20
N THR A 399 -24.37 -53.67 -54.19
CA THR A 399 -24.62 -55.01 -54.75
C THR A 399 -24.23 -55.08 -56.23
N LEU A 400 -23.58 -56.17 -56.63
CA LEU A 400 -23.30 -56.49 -58.04
C LEU A 400 -24.26 -57.59 -58.49
N THR A 401 -25.07 -57.29 -59.51
CA THR A 401 -26.15 -58.17 -60.00
C THR A 401 -25.86 -58.61 -61.44
N VAL A 402 -25.91 -59.92 -61.70
CA VAL A 402 -25.88 -60.46 -63.06
C VAL A 402 -27.17 -61.24 -63.32
N THR A 403 -27.95 -60.78 -64.29
CA THR A 403 -29.23 -61.38 -64.68
C THR A 403 -29.07 -62.31 -65.89
N ARG A 404 -30.02 -63.23 -66.10
CA ARG A 404 -30.08 -63.97 -67.38
C ARG A 404 -30.56 -63.04 -68.49
N ASP A 405 -29.90 -63.14 -69.65
CA ASP A 405 -30.50 -62.69 -70.90
C ASP A 405 -31.76 -63.53 -71.18
N THR A 406 -32.85 -62.85 -71.55
CA THR A 406 -34.17 -63.45 -71.85
C THR A 406 -34.63 -63.14 -73.27
N THR A 407 -33.72 -62.73 -74.17
CA THR A 407 -34.02 -62.50 -75.59
C THR A 407 -34.62 -63.76 -76.24
N PRO A 408 -35.86 -63.69 -76.77
CA PRO A 408 -36.51 -64.86 -77.35
C PRO A 408 -35.98 -65.16 -78.75
N VAL A 409 -35.33 -66.32 -78.91
CA VAL A 409 -34.89 -66.82 -80.22
C VAL A 409 -36.07 -66.99 -81.17
N THR A 410 -36.10 -66.19 -82.23
CA THR A 410 -37.16 -66.20 -83.25
C THR A 410 -36.84 -67.23 -84.34
N PRO A 411 -37.72 -68.22 -84.60
CA PRO A 411 -37.49 -69.24 -85.62
C PRO A 411 -37.73 -68.74 -87.06
N ALA A 412 -37.16 -69.43 -88.04
CA ALA A 412 -37.15 -69.03 -89.45
C ALA A 412 -38.49 -69.27 -90.21
N PRO A 413 -38.80 -68.50 -91.28
CA PRO A 413 -40.13 -68.50 -91.93
C PRO A 413 -40.24 -69.28 -93.26
N THR A 414 -41.39 -69.94 -93.47
CA THR A 414 -41.84 -70.58 -94.73
C THR A 414 -43.39 -70.75 -94.72
N PRO A 415 -44.12 -70.88 -95.85
CA PRO A 415 -44.38 -69.82 -96.84
C PRO A 415 -45.89 -69.55 -97.17
N THR A 416 -46.20 -68.36 -97.71
CA THR A 416 -47.31 -67.98 -98.65
C THR A 416 -48.82 -68.21 -98.27
N THR A 417 -49.70 -67.19 -98.16
CA THR A 417 -50.43 -66.38 -99.22
C THR A 417 -51.70 -67.10 -99.75
N PRO A 418 -52.94 -66.50 -99.85
CA PRO A 418 -53.26 -65.21 -100.51
C PRO A 418 -54.43 -64.29 -99.95
N SER A 419 -54.61 -63.13 -100.61
CA SER A 419 -55.73 -62.14 -100.60
C SER A 419 -55.95 -61.23 -99.35
N VAL A 420 -55.96 -59.87 -99.36
CA VAL A 420 -55.98 -58.74 -100.37
C VAL A 420 -57.38 -58.40 -100.92
N PRO A 421 -57.81 -57.11 -101.13
CA PRO A 421 -57.41 -55.76 -100.61
C PRO A 421 -58.65 -54.97 -100.02
N PRO A 422 -58.75 -53.61 -99.92
CA PRO A 422 -57.82 -52.44 -100.07
C PRO A 422 -57.81 -51.54 -98.78
N VAL A 423 -57.52 -50.21 -98.66
CA VAL A 423 -57.08 -49.07 -99.51
C VAL A 423 -56.37 -48.04 -98.56
N VAL A 424 -55.12 -47.55 -98.76
CA VAL A 424 -54.64 -46.32 -99.48
C VAL A 424 -55.30 -45.00 -99.00
N GLN A 425 -54.59 -43.97 -98.50
CA GLN A 425 -53.77 -42.97 -99.24
C GLN A 425 -53.06 -41.98 -98.23
N ARG A 426 -51.92 -41.26 -98.43
CA ARG A 426 -50.67 -41.43 -99.25
C ARG A 426 -49.54 -40.39 -98.89
N VAL A 427 -48.59 -40.77 -98.02
CA VAL A 427 -47.10 -40.52 -97.98
C VAL A 427 -46.40 -39.15 -98.25
N VAL A 428 -45.06 -39.15 -98.00
CA VAL A 428 -43.89 -38.29 -98.41
C VAL A 428 -43.51 -37.03 -97.56
N PRO A 429 -42.20 -36.61 -97.46
CA PRO A 429 -41.43 -36.91 -96.24
C PRO A 429 -40.53 -35.76 -95.68
N THR A 430 -39.59 -36.14 -94.80
CA THR A 430 -38.42 -35.45 -94.20
C THR A 430 -37.62 -34.53 -95.15
N PRO A 431 -36.92 -33.50 -94.61
CA PRO A 431 -35.57 -33.71 -94.05
C PRO A 431 -35.25 -32.97 -92.72
N THR A 432 -34.13 -33.36 -92.09
CA THR A 432 -33.49 -32.73 -90.91
C THR A 432 -32.83 -31.38 -91.26
N PRO A 433 -32.68 -30.46 -90.28
CA PRO A 433 -31.31 -30.14 -89.81
C PRO A 433 -31.21 -29.90 -88.29
N VAL A 434 -30.02 -29.47 -87.84
CA VAL A 434 -29.64 -29.17 -86.43
C VAL A 434 -29.32 -27.65 -86.30
N PRO A 435 -28.81 -27.16 -85.16
CA PRO A 435 -29.49 -26.33 -84.17
C PRO A 435 -29.44 -24.80 -84.46
N GLU A 436 -30.14 -23.99 -83.68
CA GLU A 436 -29.87 -22.54 -83.59
C GLU A 436 -30.25 -21.92 -82.23
N GLU A 437 -29.82 -20.68 -82.00
CA GLU A 437 -29.69 -19.99 -80.71
C GLU A 437 -30.52 -18.68 -80.65
N LYS A 438 -31.18 -18.42 -79.52
CA LYS A 438 -31.79 -17.12 -79.16
C LYS A 438 -32.08 -17.11 -77.64
N VAL A 439 -31.72 -16.15 -76.78
CA VAL A 439 -31.51 -14.68 -76.85
C VAL A 439 -32.80 -13.86 -76.82
N GLU A 440 -33.13 -13.38 -75.61
CA GLU A 440 -33.85 -12.15 -75.23
C GLU A 440 -33.89 -12.11 -73.68
N GLU A 441 -33.76 -10.98 -72.96
CA GLU A 441 -33.51 -9.59 -73.38
C GLU A 441 -32.76 -8.80 -72.26
N GLU A 442 -32.24 -7.61 -72.58
CA GLU A 442 -31.42 -6.76 -71.71
C GLU A 442 -32.26 -5.68 -70.98
N GLN A 443 -31.92 -5.36 -69.71
CA GLN A 443 -32.25 -4.05 -69.12
C GLN A 443 -31.06 -3.47 -68.33
N THR A 444 -30.78 -2.20 -68.57
CA THR A 444 -29.62 -1.44 -68.05
C THR A 444 -29.94 -0.71 -66.73
N PRO A 445 -28.92 -0.24 -65.96
CA PRO A 445 -29.02 -0.13 -64.50
C PRO A 445 -29.54 1.21 -63.95
N LYS A 446 -29.94 1.18 -62.67
CA LYS A 446 -30.01 2.36 -61.79
C LYS A 446 -28.98 2.20 -60.66
N ALA A 447 -28.23 3.25 -60.36
CA ALA A 447 -27.19 3.25 -59.32
C ALA A 447 -27.70 3.77 -57.96
N GLU A 448 -27.11 3.26 -56.88
CA GLU A 448 -27.14 3.79 -55.50
C GLU A 448 -25.82 3.34 -54.79
N PRO A 449 -25.51 3.75 -53.54
CA PRO A 449 -24.28 4.50 -53.27
C PRO A 449 -23.05 3.69 -52.82
N LYS A 450 -21.93 4.43 -52.64
CA LYS A 450 -20.74 3.97 -51.92
C LYS A 450 -21.03 3.80 -50.43
N GLU A 451 -20.49 2.72 -49.84
CA GLU A 451 -20.01 2.69 -48.46
C GLU A 451 -18.55 2.17 -48.44
N GLU A 452 -17.94 2.09 -47.26
CA GLU A 452 -16.52 2.40 -47.08
C GLU A 452 -15.55 1.19 -47.16
N GLU A 453 -14.38 1.46 -47.72
CA GLU A 453 -13.24 0.54 -47.82
C GLU A 453 -12.55 0.42 -46.44
N LYS A 454 -12.86 -0.65 -45.69
CA LYS A 454 -11.99 -1.11 -44.61
C LYS A 454 -10.90 -2.00 -45.20
N VAL A 455 -9.65 -1.54 -45.07
CA VAL A 455 -8.46 -2.35 -45.30
C VAL A 455 -8.41 -3.44 -44.22
N GLU A 456 -8.36 -4.71 -44.64
CA GLU A 456 -7.89 -5.79 -43.78
C GLU A 456 -6.35 -5.74 -43.74
N GLU A 457 -5.75 -5.71 -42.55
CA GLU A 457 -4.28 -5.73 -42.44
C GLU A 457 -3.76 -7.15 -42.64
N ASP A 458 -2.89 -7.31 -43.64
CA ASP A 458 -2.29 -8.60 -44.02
C ASP A 458 -1.28 -9.05 -42.96
N TYR A 459 -1.59 -10.16 -42.28
CA TYR A 459 -0.82 -10.64 -41.13
C TYR A 459 0.54 -11.21 -41.56
N THR A 460 1.57 -10.37 -41.43
CA THR A 460 2.96 -10.67 -41.79
C THR A 460 3.45 -11.94 -41.08
N PRO A 461 4.12 -12.88 -41.78
CA PRO A 461 4.59 -14.12 -41.18
C PRO A 461 5.64 -13.88 -40.08
N LYS A 462 5.67 -14.79 -39.09
CA LYS A 462 6.44 -14.65 -37.84
C LYS A 462 7.90 -14.24 -38.08
N ALA A 463 8.32 -13.23 -37.31
CA ALA A 463 9.64 -12.62 -37.40
C ALA A 463 10.78 -13.62 -37.17
N THR A 464 11.94 -13.31 -37.76
CA THR A 464 13.23 -13.72 -37.21
C THR A 464 13.30 -13.36 -35.74
N GLN A 465 13.93 -14.20 -34.91
CA GLN A 465 13.99 -14.01 -33.47
C GLN A 465 14.75 -12.72 -33.11
N GLU A 466 14.02 -11.62 -32.91
CA GLU A 466 14.55 -10.31 -32.53
C GLU A 466 15.04 -10.36 -31.08
N TYR A 467 16.27 -9.91 -30.87
CA TYR A 467 16.87 -9.80 -29.54
C TYR A 467 16.62 -8.40 -29.00
N TYR A 468 16.21 -8.32 -27.74
CA TYR A 468 15.95 -7.09 -27.01
C TYR A 468 16.76 -7.10 -25.71
N TRP A 469 17.18 -5.93 -25.23
CA TRP A 469 17.80 -5.78 -23.90
C TRP A 469 16.77 -5.29 -22.86
N ALA A 470 16.94 -5.66 -21.60
CA ALA A 470 15.96 -5.39 -20.55
C ALA A 470 16.21 -4.04 -19.85
N LEU A 471 15.25 -3.13 -19.97
CA LEU A 471 15.28 -1.83 -19.30
C LEU A 471 15.34 -1.98 -17.77
N ILE A 472 14.68 -2.99 -17.20
CA ILE A 472 14.74 -3.26 -15.76
C ILE A 472 16.16 -3.63 -15.29
N ASN A 473 16.98 -4.26 -16.14
CA ASN A 473 18.35 -4.66 -15.76
C ASN A 473 19.24 -3.41 -15.58
N LEU A 474 19.04 -2.37 -16.40
CA LEU A 474 19.68 -1.07 -16.23
C LEU A 474 19.22 -0.38 -14.94
N ILE A 475 17.91 -0.42 -14.65
CA ILE A 475 17.35 0.15 -13.41
C ILE A 475 17.92 -0.59 -12.18
N CYS A 476 17.95 -1.92 -12.20
CA CYS A 476 18.56 -2.73 -11.14
C CYS A 476 20.05 -2.43 -10.95
N ALA A 477 20.82 -2.28 -12.03
CA ALA A 477 22.24 -1.89 -11.95
C ALA A 477 22.41 -0.52 -11.28
N ILE A 478 21.67 0.49 -11.72
CA ILE A 478 21.71 1.86 -11.17
C ILE A 478 21.31 1.86 -9.70
N VAL A 479 20.21 1.20 -9.33
CA VAL A 479 19.72 1.11 -7.94
C VAL A 479 20.73 0.38 -7.04
N THR A 480 21.36 -0.69 -7.53
CA THR A 480 22.40 -1.42 -6.79
C THR A 480 23.63 -0.56 -6.51
N VAL A 481 24.04 0.26 -7.49
CA VAL A 481 25.12 1.25 -7.32
C VAL A 481 24.70 2.36 -6.35
N LEU A 482 23.48 2.88 -6.43
CA LEU A 482 22.96 3.91 -5.52
C LEU A 482 22.94 3.44 -4.05
N PHE A 483 22.48 2.23 -3.76
CA PHE A 483 22.54 1.68 -2.39
C PHE A 483 23.98 1.54 -1.88
N GLY A 484 24.92 1.14 -2.75
CA GLY A 484 26.35 1.10 -2.41
C GLY A 484 26.92 2.49 -2.08
N LEU A 485 26.59 3.50 -2.90
CA LEU A 485 27.01 4.89 -2.68
C LEU A 485 26.39 5.50 -1.41
N LEU A 486 25.11 5.24 -1.13
CA LEU A 486 24.44 5.71 0.10
C LEU A 486 25.11 5.15 1.36
N LEU A 487 25.58 3.90 1.34
CA LEU A 487 26.35 3.28 2.43
C LEU A 487 27.70 3.96 2.68
N LEU A 488 28.34 4.50 1.63
CA LEU A 488 29.60 5.25 1.73
C LEU A 488 29.39 6.70 2.18
N ILE A 489 28.38 7.39 1.62
CA ILE A 489 28.07 8.80 1.91
C ILE A 489 27.64 9.01 3.37
N SER A 490 27.08 7.98 4.02
CA SER A 490 26.64 8.00 5.43
C SER A 490 27.74 8.28 6.48
N LYS A 491 29.01 8.47 6.07
CA LYS A 491 30.11 8.93 6.93
C LYS A 491 30.38 10.45 6.89
N ARG A 492 29.78 11.23 5.98
CA ARG A 492 30.23 12.62 5.70
C ARG A 492 29.34 13.75 6.26
N HIS A 493 28.78 13.56 7.46
CA HIS A 493 28.23 14.66 8.28
C HIS A 493 28.34 14.30 9.78
N LYS A 494 29.49 14.65 10.35
CA LYS A 494 29.66 15.19 11.71
C LYS A 494 30.89 16.09 11.59
N ASP A 495 30.72 17.35 11.95
CA ASP A 495 31.70 18.42 11.77
C ASP A 495 32.85 18.23 12.79
N GLU A 496 34.06 18.78 12.67
CA GLU A 496 34.42 20.19 12.41
C GLU A 496 33.84 21.18 13.45
N ASP A 497 33.75 20.73 14.70
CA ASP A 497 33.95 21.52 15.93
C ASP A 497 34.39 20.56 17.08
N ASP A 498 35.18 21.07 18.04
CA ASP A 498 35.83 20.46 19.23
C ASP A 498 37.38 20.32 19.14
N GLU A 499 38.08 21.39 19.52
CA GLU A 499 39.52 21.41 19.85
C GLU A 499 39.74 21.57 21.38
N GLU A 500 40.87 21.02 21.86
CA GLU A 500 41.56 21.24 23.16
C GLU A 500 41.03 20.53 24.44
N GLU A 501 42.03 20.18 25.28
CA GLU A 501 41.99 19.64 26.67
C GLU A 501 41.31 18.24 26.89
N ASP A 502 41.81 17.33 27.74
CA ASP A 502 42.92 17.42 28.72
C ASP A 502 43.73 16.10 28.85
N ASP A 503 44.83 16.11 29.61
CA ASP A 503 45.85 15.03 29.70
C ASP A 503 45.73 14.10 30.93
N GLU A 504 46.40 12.94 30.84
CA GLU A 504 46.71 11.92 31.86
C GLU A 504 45.60 11.18 32.67
N THR A 505 45.93 9.91 32.96
CA THR A 505 45.34 9.01 33.98
C THR A 505 43.98 8.34 33.77
N LYS A 506 44.05 7.10 33.26
CA LYS A 506 43.69 5.92 34.08
C LYS A 506 44.39 4.65 33.59
N GLN A 507 44.73 3.76 34.52
CA GLN A 507 45.33 2.46 34.22
C GLN A 507 44.29 1.35 34.34
N GLN A 508 44.19 0.55 33.27
CA GLN A 508 43.99 -0.90 33.29
C GLN A 508 42.75 -1.47 34.02
N ALA A 509 41.68 -1.70 33.26
CA ALA A 509 40.67 -2.71 33.53
C ALA A 509 40.26 -3.45 32.23
N THR A 510 39.77 -4.68 32.36
CA THR A 510 38.98 -5.48 31.38
C THR A 510 39.36 -5.43 29.88
N THR A 511 40.24 -6.34 29.45
CA THR A 511 40.66 -6.56 28.06
C THR A 511 39.63 -7.29 27.18
N ASN A 512 38.38 -6.84 27.12
CA ASN A 512 37.34 -7.38 26.25
C ASN A 512 36.75 -6.30 25.33
N GLU A 513 36.33 -5.17 25.91
CA GLU A 513 35.64 -4.07 25.20
C GLU A 513 36.50 -3.47 24.07
N ASP A 514 37.81 -3.30 24.29
CA ASP A 514 38.76 -2.87 23.25
C ASP A 514 38.81 -3.83 22.04
N GLU A 515 38.77 -5.14 22.27
CA GLU A 515 38.79 -6.15 21.19
C GLU A 515 37.45 -6.18 20.43
N GLU A 516 36.33 -5.94 21.11
CA GLU A 516 35.02 -5.87 20.49
C GLU A 516 34.89 -4.60 19.64
N GLN A 517 35.24 -3.42 20.16
CA GLN A 517 35.26 -2.18 19.37
C GLN A 517 36.18 -2.27 18.14
N GLU A 518 37.37 -2.89 18.25
CA GLU A 518 38.26 -3.05 17.10
C GLU A 518 37.70 -4.07 16.09
N GLN A 519 37.01 -5.13 16.55
CA GLN A 519 36.29 -6.04 15.67
C GLN A 519 35.13 -5.34 14.95
N GLU A 520 34.36 -4.48 15.61
CA GLU A 520 33.21 -3.82 14.98
C GLU A 520 33.62 -2.76 13.97
N LYS A 521 34.70 -2.00 14.26
CA LYS A 521 35.36 -1.12 13.28
C LYS A 521 35.83 -1.92 12.04
N LYS A 522 36.33 -3.15 12.20
CA LYS A 522 36.67 -4.07 11.10
C LYS A 522 35.43 -4.61 10.35
N ARG A 523 34.36 -4.97 11.07
CA ARG A 523 33.08 -5.45 10.50
C ARG A 523 32.39 -4.36 9.65
N GLY A 524 32.32 -3.13 10.16
CA GLY A 524 31.76 -1.96 9.47
C GLY A 524 32.62 -1.45 8.30
N LEU A 525 33.91 -1.81 8.25
CA LEU A 525 34.74 -1.65 7.05
C LEU A 525 34.42 -2.73 6.01
N PHE A 526 34.30 -3.99 6.45
CA PHE A 526 34.02 -5.15 5.59
C PHE A 526 32.68 -5.03 4.85
N THR A 527 31.60 -4.60 5.51
CA THR A 527 30.29 -4.42 4.84
C THR A 527 30.29 -3.32 3.79
N ARG A 528 31.04 -2.23 4.00
CA ARG A 528 31.22 -1.17 3.00
C ARG A 528 32.01 -1.67 1.78
N VAL A 529 33.07 -2.45 1.98
CA VAL A 529 33.82 -3.10 0.90
C VAL A 529 32.94 -4.10 0.14
N LEU A 530 32.15 -4.91 0.85
CA LEU A 530 31.22 -5.87 0.25
C LEU A 530 30.15 -5.18 -0.61
N ALA A 531 29.56 -4.08 -0.14
CA ALA A 531 28.57 -3.31 -0.90
C ALA A 531 29.16 -2.71 -2.19
N VAL A 532 30.42 -2.27 -2.16
CA VAL A 532 31.14 -1.79 -3.35
C VAL A 532 31.41 -2.93 -4.32
N LEU A 533 31.82 -4.11 -3.84
CA LEU A 533 32.04 -5.29 -4.68
C LEU A 533 30.74 -5.75 -5.36
N ILE A 534 29.61 -5.77 -4.64
CA ILE A 534 28.29 -6.13 -5.21
C ILE A 534 27.85 -5.10 -6.27
N ALA A 535 28.06 -3.80 -6.02
CA ALA A 535 27.76 -2.75 -7.00
C ALA A 535 28.60 -2.92 -8.29
N ILE A 536 29.91 -3.20 -8.17
CA ILE A 536 30.78 -3.46 -9.33
C ILE A 536 30.34 -4.73 -10.07
N VAL A 537 30.04 -5.82 -9.35
CA VAL A 537 29.55 -7.08 -9.95
C VAL A 537 28.24 -6.87 -10.69
N SER A 538 27.31 -6.07 -10.17
CA SER A 538 26.04 -5.76 -10.86
C SER A 538 26.25 -5.01 -12.18
N VAL A 539 27.14 -4.03 -12.21
CA VAL A 539 27.48 -3.29 -13.45
C VAL A 539 28.21 -4.20 -14.45
N VAL A 540 29.13 -5.06 -13.99
CA VAL A 540 29.83 -6.02 -14.86
C VAL A 540 28.87 -7.08 -15.40
N PHE A 541 27.91 -7.56 -14.60
CA PHE A 541 26.89 -8.51 -15.05
C PHE A 541 25.99 -7.88 -16.11
N PHE A 542 25.46 -6.68 -15.85
CA PHE A 542 24.68 -5.91 -16.82
C PHE A 542 25.42 -5.73 -18.16
N LEU A 543 26.69 -5.32 -18.13
CA LEU A 543 27.52 -5.13 -19.35
C LEU A 543 27.93 -6.44 -20.05
N VAL A 544 27.60 -7.60 -19.49
CA VAL A 544 27.83 -8.93 -20.09
C VAL A 544 26.52 -9.58 -20.55
N THR A 545 25.37 -9.22 -19.98
CA THR A 545 24.04 -9.75 -20.38
C THR A 545 23.29 -8.84 -21.36
N GLU A 546 23.45 -7.51 -21.26
CA GLU A 546 22.68 -6.55 -22.04
C GLU A 546 23.48 -5.93 -23.19
N ASP A 547 22.99 -6.08 -24.42
CA ASP A 547 23.46 -5.28 -25.56
C ASP A 547 22.53 -4.08 -25.78
N MET A 548 22.93 -2.93 -25.23
CA MET A 548 22.21 -1.66 -25.35
C MET A 548 22.13 -1.08 -26.77
N SER A 549 22.73 -1.73 -27.78
CA SER A 549 22.52 -1.37 -29.20
C SER A 549 21.23 -1.93 -29.79
N LEU A 550 20.59 -2.87 -29.09
CA LEU A 550 19.31 -3.49 -29.47
C LEU A 550 18.11 -2.61 -29.07
N ALA A 551 16.92 -2.98 -29.53
CA ALA A 551 15.67 -2.44 -29.00
C ALA A 551 15.48 -2.86 -27.53
N TRP A 552 14.77 -2.06 -26.74
CA TRP A 552 14.53 -2.35 -25.33
C TRP A 552 13.21 -3.13 -25.11
N THR A 553 13.21 -3.99 -24.11
CA THR A 553 12.03 -4.66 -23.55
C THR A 553 11.98 -4.42 -22.04
N TRP A 554 10.85 -4.72 -21.40
CA TRP A 554 10.71 -4.55 -19.94
C TRP A 554 11.55 -5.56 -19.14
N THR A 555 11.56 -6.83 -19.56
CA THR A 555 12.17 -7.96 -18.82
C THR A 555 12.72 -9.03 -19.76
N ASP A 556 13.66 -9.84 -19.27
CA ASP A 556 14.31 -10.93 -19.99
C ASP A 556 14.66 -12.13 -19.07
N GLN A 557 15.46 -13.07 -19.57
CA GLN A 557 15.96 -14.24 -18.81
C GLN A 557 16.96 -13.89 -17.67
N TRP A 558 17.73 -12.81 -17.81
CA TRP A 558 18.73 -12.36 -16.83
C TRP A 558 18.14 -11.45 -15.74
N THR A 559 16.95 -10.90 -15.97
CA THR A 559 16.18 -10.07 -15.02
C THR A 559 16.09 -10.67 -13.63
N ILE A 560 15.82 -11.98 -13.51
CA ILE A 560 15.72 -12.66 -12.20
C ILE A 560 17.05 -12.57 -11.43
N TRP A 561 18.19 -12.72 -12.12
CA TRP A 561 19.51 -12.60 -11.49
C TRP A 561 19.85 -11.16 -11.11
N MET A 562 19.48 -10.17 -11.93
CA MET A 562 19.67 -8.76 -11.60
C MET A 562 18.83 -8.31 -10.40
N VAL A 563 17.58 -8.81 -10.28
CA VAL A 563 16.74 -8.59 -9.09
C VAL A 563 17.35 -9.25 -7.85
N VAL A 564 17.87 -10.49 -7.96
CA VAL A 564 18.56 -11.16 -6.84
C VAL A 564 19.81 -10.40 -6.38
N ILE A 565 20.63 -9.90 -7.31
CA ILE A 565 21.82 -9.08 -6.98
C ILE A 565 21.40 -7.79 -6.25
N GLY A 566 20.35 -7.11 -6.73
CA GLY A 566 19.80 -5.92 -6.08
C GLY A 566 19.24 -6.20 -4.68
N LEU A 567 18.53 -7.32 -4.48
CA LEU A 567 18.03 -7.73 -3.16
C LEU A 567 19.16 -8.03 -2.18
N VAL A 568 20.24 -8.70 -2.62
CA VAL A 568 21.43 -8.93 -1.78
C VAL A 568 22.08 -7.60 -1.38
N GLN A 569 22.18 -6.64 -2.29
CA GLN A 569 22.68 -5.29 -1.96
C GLN A 569 21.79 -4.56 -0.96
N ILE A 570 20.46 -4.67 -1.07
CA ILE A 570 19.51 -4.08 -0.11
C ILE A 570 19.68 -4.71 1.28
N VAL A 571 19.89 -6.03 1.38
CA VAL A 571 20.20 -6.70 2.66
C VAL A 571 21.52 -6.20 3.24
N VAL A 572 22.58 -6.09 2.42
CA VAL A 572 23.88 -5.54 2.88
C VAL A 572 23.76 -4.08 3.30
N PHE A 573 22.93 -3.28 2.63
CA PHE A 573 22.62 -1.89 3.01
C PHE A 573 21.96 -1.82 4.39
N PHE A 574 20.90 -2.60 4.65
CA PHE A 574 20.22 -2.57 5.95
C PHE A 574 21.05 -3.19 7.08
N VAL A 575 21.83 -4.25 6.83
CA VAL A 575 22.78 -4.79 7.83
C VAL A 575 23.88 -3.77 8.15
N GLY A 576 24.50 -3.18 7.12
CA GLY A 576 25.52 -2.15 7.28
C GLY A 576 25.00 -0.86 7.92
N ARG A 577 23.71 -0.55 7.78
CA ARG A 577 23.05 0.54 8.52
C ARG A 577 22.71 0.16 9.96
N LYS A 578 22.27 -1.07 10.24
CA LYS A 578 21.89 -1.48 11.60
C LYS A 578 23.06 -1.41 12.58
N TRP A 579 24.28 -1.73 12.15
CA TRP A 579 25.47 -1.56 13.00
C TRP A 579 25.77 -0.09 13.32
N LYS A 580 25.38 0.85 12.45
CA LYS A 580 25.49 2.30 12.71
C LYS A 580 24.48 2.85 13.73
N ASN A 581 23.52 2.03 14.18
CA ASN A 581 22.69 2.38 15.34
C ASN A 581 23.38 1.97 16.65
N VAL A 582 24.07 0.82 16.67
CA VAL A 582 24.87 0.38 17.83
C VAL A 582 26.01 1.36 18.11
N ASP A 583 26.69 1.88 17.06
CA ASP A 583 27.65 3.00 17.12
C ASP A 583 27.11 4.29 17.83
N ASN A 584 25.83 4.32 18.24
CA ASN A 584 25.08 5.53 18.56
C ASN A 584 24.06 5.37 19.72
N ASP A 585 23.93 4.17 20.32
CA ASP A 585 22.99 3.86 21.40
C ASP A 585 23.69 3.74 22.79
N ASP A 586 25.04 3.63 22.84
CA ASP A 586 25.83 3.39 24.07
C ASP A 586 25.93 4.59 25.04
N ASP A 587 25.54 5.80 24.64
CA ASP A 587 25.66 7.03 25.45
C ASP A 587 24.47 7.29 26.41
N ASP A 588 23.36 6.52 26.33
CA ASP A 588 22.06 6.91 26.93
C ASP A 588 21.42 5.89 27.92
N GLU A 589 22.09 4.79 28.31
CA GLU A 589 21.51 3.75 29.24
C GLU A 589 22.05 3.73 30.71
N GLU A 590 22.77 4.75 31.20
CA GLU A 590 23.07 4.91 32.65
C GLU A 590 22.18 5.95 33.38
N ALA A 591 20.85 5.81 33.29
CA ALA A 591 19.90 6.76 33.91
C ALA A 591 18.70 6.14 34.68
N GLN A 592 18.62 4.82 34.90
CA GLN A 592 17.48 4.19 35.61
C GLN A 592 17.84 3.12 36.66
N GLN A 593 18.76 3.43 37.59
CA GLN A 593 18.84 2.68 38.86
C GLN A 593 19.52 3.41 40.04
N ALA A 594 18.91 4.50 40.53
CA ALA A 594 19.22 5.14 41.81
C ALA A 594 17.97 5.77 42.44
#